data_AF-A0A0N1LQK5-F1
#
_entry.id   AF-A0A0N1LQK5-F1
#
_cell.length_a   1.000
_cell.length_b   1.000
_cell.length_c   1.000
_cell.angle_alpha   90.00
_cell.angle_beta   90.00
_cell.angle_gamma   90.00
#
_symmetry.space_group_name_H-M   'P 1'
#
loop_
_entity.id
_entity.type
_entity.pdbx_description
1 polymer ?
#
loop_
_entity_poly.entity_id
_entity_poly.type
_entity_poly.pdbx_seq_one_letter_code
_entity_poly.pdbx_strand_id
1 'polypeptide(L)' 'MSGQTVEKLAYMANQIARNMTFDATPAASIAEHITAFWTPVMIDMLLAQSNAGLDPLAAEAMAKVAAARAHAG' A
#
# COMPACT_ATOMS: atom_id res chain seq x y z
N MET A 1 3.98 -22.17 -5.03
CA MET A 1 3.23 -21.00 -4.55
C MET A 1 3.27 -19.94 -5.63
N SER A 2 2.12 -19.54 -6.17
CA SER A 2 2.06 -18.34 -7.02
C SER A 2 2.32 -17.14 -6.12
N GLY A 3 3.59 -16.70 -6.08
CA GLY A 3 3.98 -15.48 -5.38
C GLY A 3 3.19 -14.30 -5.94
N GLN A 4 2.75 -13.40 -5.07
CA GLN A 4 2.11 -12.16 -5.50
C GLN A 4 3.12 -11.37 -6.34
N THR A 5 2.77 -11.00 -7.57
CA THR A 5 3.63 -10.11 -8.37
C THR A 5 3.43 -8.67 -7.91
N VAL A 6 4.40 -7.80 -8.22
CA VAL A 6 4.30 -6.38 -7.87
C VAL A 6 3.09 -5.71 -8.54
N GLU A 7 2.78 -6.07 -9.77
CA GLU A 7 1.61 -5.57 -10.51
C GLU A 7 0.31 -5.97 -9.79
N LYS A 8 0.25 -7.20 -9.26
CA LYS A 8 -0.91 -7.65 -8.50
C LYS A 8 -1.03 -6.93 -7.15
N LEU A 9 0.08 -6.67 -6.48
CA LEU A 9 0.10 -5.87 -5.25
C LEU A 9 -0.39 -4.44 -5.53
N ALA A 10 0.11 -3.79 -6.59
CA ALA A 10 -0.34 -2.46 -6.98
C ALA A 10 -1.82 -2.43 -7.34
N TYR A 11 -2.31 -3.44 -8.09
CA TYR A 11 -3.72 -3.59 -8.39
C TYR A 11 -4.58 -3.67 -7.11
N MET A 12 -4.19 -4.50 -6.15
CA MET A 12 -4.92 -4.61 -4.87
C MET A 12 -4.88 -3.31 -4.06
N ALA A 13 -3.72 -2.64 -4.00
CA ALA A 13 -3.59 -1.34 -3.33
C ALA A 13 -4.54 -0.30 -3.94
N ASN A 14 -4.65 -0.26 -5.28
CA ASN A 14 -5.58 0.61 -5.99
C ASN A 14 -7.06 0.24 -5.71
N GLN A 15 -7.38 -1.05 -5.59
CA GLN A 15 -8.73 -1.48 -5.20
C GLN A 15 -9.09 -1.03 -3.78
N ILE A 16 -8.16 -1.18 -2.83
CA ILE A 16 -8.35 -0.69 -1.45
C ILE A 16 -8.57 0.82 -1.47
N ALA A 17 -7.76 1.57 -2.21
CA ALA A 17 -7.88 3.01 -2.31
C ALA A 17 -9.24 3.47 -2.86
N ARG A 18 -9.76 2.80 -3.89
CA ARG A 18 -11.09 3.09 -4.45
C ARG A 18 -12.21 2.80 -3.45
N ASN A 19 -12.08 1.72 -2.68
CA ASN A 19 -13.09 1.35 -1.68
C ASN A 19 -13.13 2.32 -0.48
N MET A 20 -11.99 2.92 -0.13
CA MET A 20 -11.82 3.75 1.06
C MET A 20 -11.74 5.25 0.74
N THR A 21 -12.02 5.65 -0.50
CA THR A 21 -11.86 7.04 -0.96
C THR A 21 -12.76 8.04 -0.23
N PHE A 22 -13.83 7.58 0.42
CA PHE A 22 -14.80 8.42 1.13
C PHE A 22 -14.62 8.41 2.66
N ASP A 23 -13.57 7.75 3.16
CA ASP A 23 -13.22 7.81 4.57
C ASP A 23 -12.87 9.24 5.00
N ALA A 24 -12.95 9.53 6.30
CA ALA A 24 -12.57 10.85 6.84
C ALA A 24 -11.08 11.17 6.58
N THR A 25 -10.23 10.15 6.56
CA THR A 25 -8.79 10.26 6.30
C THR A 25 -8.31 9.16 5.33
N PRO A 26 -8.67 9.21 4.03
CA PRO A 26 -8.55 8.07 3.12
C PRO A 26 -7.14 7.46 3.05
N ALA A 27 -6.11 8.27 2.84
CA ALA A 27 -4.73 7.76 2.74
C ALA A 27 -4.25 7.12 4.05
N ALA A 28 -4.68 7.63 5.21
CA ALA A 28 -4.34 7.05 6.51
C ALA A 28 -5.06 5.70 6.72
N SER A 29 -6.36 5.65 6.45
CA SER A 29 -7.14 4.41 6.56
C SER A 29 -6.60 3.30 5.65
N ILE A 30 -6.17 3.66 4.43
CA ILE A 30 -5.55 2.71 3.49
C ILE A 30 -4.21 2.21 4.04
N ALA A 31 -3.37 3.11 4.56
CA ALA A 31 -2.07 2.74 5.13
C ALA A 31 -2.23 1.80 6.35
N GLU A 32 -3.22 2.06 7.21
CA GLU A 32 -3.59 1.19 8.33
C GLU A 32 -4.06 -0.18 7.84
N HIS A 33 -4.95 -0.22 6.84
CA HIS A 33 -5.44 -1.47 6.26
C HIS A 33 -4.29 -2.31 5.68
N ILE A 34 -3.42 -1.71 4.88
CA ILE A 34 -2.27 -2.41 4.29
C ILE A 34 -1.36 -2.96 5.41
N THR A 35 -1.05 -2.14 6.42
CA THR A 35 -0.20 -2.55 7.54
C THR A 35 -0.83 -3.71 8.34
N ALA A 36 -2.15 -3.70 8.52
CA ALA A 36 -2.86 -4.72 9.29
C ALA A 36 -2.98 -6.06 8.57
N PHE A 37 -3.11 -6.06 7.24
CA PHE A 37 -3.47 -7.26 6.48
C PHE A 37 -2.38 -7.78 5.54
N TRP A 38 -1.40 -6.98 5.16
CA TRP A 38 -0.31 -7.43 4.29
C TRP A 38 0.85 -7.97 5.11
N THR A 39 1.53 -8.97 4.56
CA THR A 39 2.79 -9.44 5.15
C THR A 39 3.89 -8.39 4.91
N PRO A 40 4.93 -8.34 5.77
CA PRO A 40 6.07 -7.43 5.55
C PRO A 40 6.69 -7.56 4.16
N VAL A 41 6.82 -8.79 3.66
CA VAL A 41 7.39 -9.08 2.33
C VAL A 41 6.55 -8.47 1.22
N MET A 42 5.21 -8.50 1.29
CA MET A 42 4.34 -7.86 0.29
C MET A 42 4.56 -6.35 0.26
N ILE A 43 4.68 -5.72 1.43
CA ILE A 43 4.92 -4.28 1.55
C ILE A 43 6.30 -3.95 0.96
N ASP A 44 7.34 -4.71 1.31
CA ASP A 44 8.71 -4.52 0.80
C ASP A 44 8.77 -4.62 -0.73
N MET A 45 8.11 -5.62 -1.31
CA MET A 45 8.05 -5.80 -2.75
C MET A 45 7.44 -4.60 -3.47
N LEU A 46 6.35 -4.03 -2.93
CA LEU A 46 5.70 -2.88 -3.54
C LEU A 46 6.51 -1.59 -3.33
N LEU A 47 7.10 -1.39 -2.15
CA LEU A 47 7.93 -0.21 -1.87
C LEU A 47 9.23 -0.18 -2.70
N ALA A 48 9.77 -1.34 -3.06
CA ALA A 48 10.97 -1.43 -3.91
C ALA A 48 10.72 -1.01 -5.37
N GLN A 49 9.46 -0.97 -5.83
CA GLN A 49 9.13 -0.66 -7.22
C GLN A 49 8.57 0.76 -7.39
N SER A 50 9.38 1.66 -7.94
CA SER A 50 9.02 3.06 -8.15
C SER A 50 7.93 3.31 -9.20
N ASN A 51 7.67 2.36 -10.10
CA ASN A 51 6.68 2.48 -11.19
C ASN A 51 5.62 1.37 -11.16
N ALA A 52 5.12 1.01 -9.98
CA ALA A 52 4.17 -0.08 -9.83
C ALA A 52 2.76 0.21 -10.40
N GLY A 53 2.48 1.43 -10.88
CA GLY A 53 1.17 1.82 -11.40
C GLY A 53 0.14 2.09 -10.30
N LEU A 54 0.57 2.71 -9.19
CA LEU A 54 -0.31 3.10 -8.10
C LEU A 54 -1.15 4.33 -8.49
N ASP A 55 -2.44 4.28 -8.18
CA ASP A 55 -3.33 5.44 -8.22
C ASP A 55 -2.83 6.49 -7.18
N PRO A 56 -3.07 7.81 -7.38
CA PRO A 56 -2.50 8.85 -6.52
C PRO A 56 -2.75 8.64 -5.02
N LEU A 57 -3.96 8.20 -4.65
CA LEU A 57 -4.32 7.95 -3.26
C LEU A 57 -3.63 6.71 -2.67
N ALA A 58 -3.44 5.66 -3.48
CA ALA A 58 -2.69 4.48 -3.05
C ALA A 58 -1.20 4.80 -2.89
N ALA A 59 -0.63 5.63 -3.77
CA ALA A 59 0.75 6.10 -3.66
C ALA A 59 0.97 6.93 -2.38
N GLU A 60 0.05 7.83 -2.04
CA GLU A 60 0.11 8.60 -0.79
C GLU A 60 0.06 7.67 0.44
N ALA A 61 -0.83 6.68 0.44
CA ALA A 61 -0.93 5.70 1.52
C ALA A 61 0.37 4.89 1.67
N MET A 62 0.96 4.42 0.57
CA MET A 62 2.22 3.68 0.61
C MET A 62 3.39 4.54 1.11
N ALA A 63 3.39 5.85 0.82
CA ALA A 63 4.37 6.77 1.41
C ALA A 63 4.23 6.85 2.94
N LYS A 64 3.00 6.85 3.47
CA LYS A 64 2.75 6.80 4.93
C LYS A 64 3.23 5.48 5.54
N VAL A 65 2.98 4.34 4.87
CA VAL A 65 3.50 3.03 5.30
C VAL A 65 5.03 3.04 5.36
N ALA A 66 5.70 3.57 4.33
CA ALA A 66 7.15 3.69 4.30
C ALA A 66 7.69 4.54 5.45
N ALA A 67 7.09 5.71 5.69
CA ALA A 67 7.48 6.59 6.78
C ALA A 67 7.30 5.93 8.16
N ALA A 68 6.15 5.30 8.41
CA ALA A 68 5.88 4.62 9.67
C ALA A 68 6.89 3.48 9.95
N ARG A 69 7.28 2.72 8.93
CA ARG A 69 8.29 1.65 9.07
C ARG A 69 9.70 2.19 9.31
N ALA A 70 10.05 3.33 8.72
CA ALA A 70 11.34 3.99 8.97
C ALA A 70 11.49 4.50 10.41
N HIS A 71 10.37 4.85 11.08
CA HIS A 71 10.37 5.29 12.48
C HIS A 71 10.33 4.13 13.50
N ALA A 72 10.07 2.90 13.06
CA ALA A 72 9.94 1.73 13.92
C ALA A 72 11.25 0.93 14.08
N GLY A 73 12.32 1.30 13.36
CA GLY A 73 13.66 0.71 13.45
C GLY A 73 14.65 1.67 14.09
#